data_AF-A0A661D7X7-F1
#
_entry.id   AF-A0A661D7X7-F1
#
_cell.length_a   1.000
_cell.length_b   1.000
_cell.length_c   1.000
_cell.angle_alpha   90.00
_cell.angle_beta   90.00
_cell.angle_gamma   90.00
#
_symmetry.space_group_name_H-M   'P 1'
#
loop_
_entity.id
_entity.type
_entity.pdbx_description
1 polymer ?
#
loop_
_entity_poly.entity_id
_entity_poly.type
_entity_poly.pdbx_seq_one_letter_code
_entity_poly.pdbx_strand_id
1 'polypeptide(L)'
;FTRAFGITTAAFRFSGVLGNDLYEDFRLKIQPTEEWSDDLYQWVHVNDVLAGLRQALECTELPEFGVYTLAAGDTRCPEPTMEILERFRPDLAKTLKRPLEGREPLLSIEKARKAFGYAPGFRIGD
;
A
#
# COMPACT_ATOMS: atom_id res chain seq x y z
N PHE A 1 -7.61 -15.26 17.86
CA PHE A 1 -6.41 -16.00 18.28
C PHE A 1 -5.70 -15.29 19.43
N THR A 2 -5.20 -14.06 19.26
CA THR A 2 -4.57 -13.27 20.34
C THR A 2 -5.43 -13.17 21.60
N ARG A 3 -6.65 -12.61 21.52
CA ARG A 3 -7.52 -12.40 22.70
C ARG A 3 -7.88 -13.68 23.45
N ALA A 4 -8.05 -14.79 22.74
CA ALA A 4 -8.55 -16.03 23.32
C ALA A 4 -7.44 -16.95 23.84
N PHE A 5 -6.26 -16.91 23.21
CA PHE A 5 -5.19 -17.90 23.43
C PHE A 5 -3.80 -17.29 23.64
N GLY A 6 -3.67 -15.96 23.64
CA GLY A 6 -2.38 -15.28 23.80
C GLY A 6 -1.43 -15.43 22.61
N ILE A 7 -1.91 -15.89 21.45
CA ILE A 7 -1.08 -16.07 20.26
C ILE A 7 -0.83 -14.70 19.60
N THR A 8 0.44 -14.28 19.51
CA THR A 8 0.83 -13.11 18.70
C THR A 8 0.39 -13.29 17.27
N THR A 9 -0.37 -12.34 16.74
CA THR A 9 -1.00 -12.46 15.41
C THR A 9 -0.81 -11.17 14.60
N ALA A 10 -0.13 -11.28 13.46
CA ALA A 10 -0.09 -10.26 12.43
C ALA A 10 -0.94 -10.70 11.22
N ALA A 11 -1.94 -9.89 10.87
CA ALA A 11 -2.74 -10.08 9.67
C ALA A 11 -2.30 -9.08 8.59
N PHE A 12 -1.90 -9.59 7.43
CA PHE A 12 -1.43 -8.78 6.31
C PHE A 12 -2.53 -8.58 5.27
N ARG A 13 -2.63 -7.36 4.75
CA ARG A 13 -3.51 -6.98 3.64
C ARG A 13 -2.65 -6.44 2.51
N PHE A 14 -2.66 -7.12 1.38
CA PHE A 14 -2.01 -6.68 0.16
C PHE A 14 -2.87 -7.09 -1.03
N SER A 15 -2.88 -6.25 -2.05
CA SER A 15 -3.65 -6.41 -3.29
C SER A 15 -2.80 -5.90 -4.46
N GLY A 16 -3.14 -6.30 -5.68
CA GLY A 16 -2.39 -5.90 -6.87
C GLY A 16 -0.91 -6.30 -6.80
N VAL A 17 -0.62 -7.53 -6.36
CA VAL A 17 0.76 -8.02 -6.24
C VAL A 17 1.33 -8.24 -7.64
N LEU A 18 2.39 -7.51 -7.97
CA LEU A 18 3.10 -7.61 -9.24
C LEU A 18 4.40 -8.40 -9.07
N GLY A 19 4.59 -9.41 -9.91
CA GLY A 19 5.91 -10.03 -10.12
C GLY A 19 6.77 -9.16 -11.03
N ASN A 20 8.06 -9.50 -11.14
CA ASN A 20 9.06 -8.68 -11.86
C ASN A 20 8.62 -8.34 -13.30
N ASP A 21 8.22 -9.33 -14.10
CA ASP A 21 7.86 -9.12 -15.50
C ASP A 21 6.61 -8.24 -15.66
N LEU A 22 5.59 -8.46 -14.81
CA LEU A 22 4.37 -7.66 -14.82
C LEU A 22 4.62 -6.23 -14.34
N TYR A 23 5.51 -6.05 -13.36
CA TYR A 23 5.90 -4.75 -12.86
C TYR A 23 6.61 -3.93 -13.95
N GLU A 24 7.59 -4.52 -14.64
CA GLU A 24 8.29 -3.85 -15.74
C GLU A 24 7.34 -3.52 -16.89
N ASP A 25 6.48 -4.47 -17.28
CA ASP A 25 5.49 -4.23 -18.34
C ASP A 25 4.51 -3.10 -17.99
N PHE A 26 3.97 -3.12 -16.76
CA PHE A 26 3.05 -2.09 -16.29
C PHE A 26 3.73 -0.72 -16.24
N ARG A 27 4.94 -0.64 -15.70
CA ARG A 27 5.71 0.60 -15.59
C ARG A 27 5.98 1.24 -16.96
N LEU A 28 6.28 0.42 -17.97
CA LEU A 28 6.54 0.90 -19.34
C LEU A 28 5.26 1.31 -20.09
N LYS A 29 4.10 0.79 -19.70
CA LYS A 29 2.84 0.96 -20.42
C LYS A 29 1.78 1.75 -19.65
N ILE A 30 2.18 2.43 -18.57
CA ILE A 30 1.24 3.18 -17.74
C ILE A 30 0.40 4.16 -18.59
N GLN A 31 -0.92 4.09 -18.42
CA GLN A 31 -1.88 4.91 -19.15
C GLN A 31 -2.48 5.96 -18.20
N PRO A 32 -2.95 7.11 -18.74
CA PRO A 32 -3.73 8.06 -17.96
C PRO A 32 -4.93 7.39 -17.28
N THR A 33 -5.26 7.85 -16.08
CA THR A 33 -6.39 7.30 -15.33
C THR A 33 -7.70 7.82 -15.92
N GLU A 34 -8.56 6.91 -16.37
CA GLU A 34 -9.84 7.26 -17.03
C GLU A 34 -11.07 7.12 -16.14
N GLU A 35 -11.00 6.27 -15.11
CA GLU A 35 -12.12 5.97 -14.22
C GLU A 35 -11.70 5.67 -12.77
N TRP A 36 -12.69 5.68 -11.87
CA TRP A 36 -12.51 5.26 -10.49
C TRP A 36 -12.26 3.75 -10.39
N SER A 37 -11.30 3.35 -9.56
CA SER A 37 -11.05 1.95 -9.24
C SER A 37 -11.42 1.61 -7.79
N ASP A 38 -12.25 0.58 -7.60
CA ASP A 38 -12.67 0.12 -6.27
C ASP A 38 -11.53 -0.53 -5.45
N ASP A 39 -10.43 -0.90 -6.12
CA ASP A 39 -9.19 -1.32 -5.44
C ASP A 39 -8.36 -0.15 -4.92
N LEU A 40 -8.85 1.09 -5.04
CA LEU A 40 -8.17 2.31 -4.61
C LEU A 40 -6.79 2.50 -5.25
N TYR A 41 -6.60 1.97 -6.46
CA TYR A 41 -5.36 2.02 -7.23
C TYR A 41 -4.16 1.39 -6.52
N GLN A 42 -4.44 0.46 -5.61
CA GLN A 42 -3.41 -0.22 -4.84
C GLN A 42 -2.63 -1.20 -5.70
N TRP A 43 -1.35 -1.31 -5.39
CA TRP A 43 -0.46 -2.32 -5.92
C TRP A 43 0.70 -2.53 -4.95
N VAL A 44 1.49 -3.59 -5.15
CA VAL A 44 2.75 -3.82 -4.46
C VAL A 44 3.63 -4.78 -5.24
N HIS A 45 4.95 -4.58 -5.21
CA HIS A 45 5.86 -5.55 -5.79
C HIS A 45 6.00 -6.79 -4.88
N VAL A 46 6.10 -7.99 -5.46
CA VAL A 46 6.22 -9.24 -4.69
C VAL A 46 7.39 -9.22 -3.70
N ASN A 47 8.52 -8.62 -4.08
CA ASN A 47 9.69 -8.54 -3.19
C ASN A 47 9.46 -7.60 -2.00
N ASP A 48 8.63 -6.56 -2.14
CA ASP A 48 8.27 -5.70 -1.02
C ASP A 48 7.35 -6.44 -0.03
N VAL A 49 6.42 -7.25 -0.54
CA VAL A 49 5.59 -8.14 0.32
C VAL A 49 6.48 -9.11 1.09
N LEU A 50 7.40 -9.80 0.41
CA LEU A 50 8.33 -10.74 1.04
C LEU A 50 9.21 -10.06 2.10
N ALA A 51 9.73 -8.86 1.80
CA ALA A 51 10.51 -8.08 2.75
C ALA A 51 9.69 -7.71 3.99
N GLY A 52 8.46 -7.22 3.81
CA GLY A 52 7.56 -6.87 4.92
C GLY A 52 7.17 -8.06 5.79
N LEU A 53 6.87 -9.21 5.18
CA LEU A 53 6.60 -10.45 5.93
C LEU A 53 7.81 -10.90 6.74
N ARG A 54 9.02 -10.87 6.14
CA ARG A 54 10.26 -11.21 6.84
C ARG A 54 10.53 -10.27 8.00
N GLN A 55 10.41 -8.96 7.79
CA GLN A 55 10.57 -7.95 8.83
C GLN A 55 9.61 -8.18 10.00
N ALA A 56 8.34 -8.49 9.73
CA ALA A 56 7.37 -8.79 10.79
C ALA A 56 7.70 -10.08 11.54
N LEU A 57 8.13 -11.14 10.85
CA LEU A 57 8.53 -12.42 11.46
C LEU A 57 9.79 -12.29 12.33
N GLU A 58 10.73 -11.46 11.93
CA GLU A 58 11.99 -11.21 12.63
C GLU A 58 11.86 -10.13 13.72
N CYS A 59 10.72 -9.43 13.82
CA CYS A 59 10.48 -8.37 14.78
C CYS A 59 10.21 -8.93 16.18
N THR A 60 11.17 -8.77 17.09
CA THR A 60 11.08 -9.22 18.49
C THR A 60 10.05 -8.42 19.31
N GLU A 61 9.73 -7.20 18.89
CA GLU A 61 8.82 -6.28 19.57
C GLU A 61 7.48 -6.12 18.82
N LEU A 62 7.14 -7.12 17.99
CA LEU A 62 5.90 -7.09 17.23
C LEU A 62 4.68 -7.02 18.19
N PRO A 63 3.72 -6.11 17.97
CA PRO A 63 2.52 -6.06 18.79
C PRO A 63 1.77 -7.40 18.82
N GLU A 64 1.18 -7.75 19.98
CA GLU A 64 0.42 -9.00 20.17
C GLU A 64 -0.65 -9.23 19.10
N PHE A 65 -1.25 -8.13 18.63
CA PHE A 65 -2.16 -8.15 17.49
C PHE A 65 -1.97 -6.93 16.60
N GLY A 66 -1.92 -7.18 15.30
CA GLY A 66 -1.96 -6.11 14.32
C GLY A 66 -2.57 -6.55 12.99
N VAL A 67 -3.13 -5.54 12.30
CA VAL A 67 -3.58 -5.65 10.91
C VAL A 67 -2.79 -4.61 10.14
N TYR A 68 -2.10 -5.04 9.10
CA TYR A 68 -1.08 -4.25 8.41
C TYR A 68 -1.32 -4.29 6.90
N THR A 69 -1.40 -3.11 6.28
CA THR A 69 -1.40 -2.99 4.83
C THR A 69 0.04 -3.04 4.34
N LEU A 70 0.35 -3.98 3.45
CA LEU A 70 1.60 -4.02 2.69
C LEU A 70 1.28 -3.58 1.26
N ALA A 71 1.53 -2.31 0.97
CA ALA A 71 1.34 -1.71 -0.35
C ALA A 71 2.62 -1.01 -0.79
N ALA A 72 2.72 -0.65 -2.07
CA ALA A 72 3.75 0.26 -2.55
C ALA A 72 3.60 1.66 -1.91
N GLY A 73 4.66 2.46 -2.06
CA GLY A 73 4.68 3.85 -1.58
C GLY A 73 3.99 4.85 -2.53
N ASP A 74 3.40 4.38 -3.63
CA ASP A 74 2.65 5.15 -4.61
C ASP A 74 1.42 4.39 -5.12
N THR A 75 0.47 5.10 -5.73
CA THR A 75 -0.63 4.48 -6.49
C THR A 75 -0.14 3.96 -7.84
N ARG A 76 -0.94 3.08 -8.48
CA ARG A 76 -0.67 2.63 -9.87
C ARG A 76 -1.04 3.66 -10.93
N CYS A 77 -1.47 4.86 -10.53
CA CYS A 77 -1.82 5.97 -11.42
C CYS A 77 -0.57 6.79 -11.76
N PRO A 78 -0.48 7.34 -12.98
CA PRO A 78 0.58 8.30 -13.32
C PRO A 78 0.34 9.69 -12.71
N GLU A 79 -0.91 10.06 -12.39
CA GLU A 79 -1.26 11.37 -11.84
C GLU A 79 -1.15 11.43 -10.30
N PRO A 80 -0.96 12.62 -9.71
CA PRO A 80 -1.08 12.83 -8.27
C PRO A 80 -2.41 12.31 -7.70
N THR A 81 -2.36 11.67 -6.53
CA THR A 81 -3.53 11.04 -5.90
C THR A 81 -4.65 12.05 -5.62
N MET A 82 -4.30 13.30 -5.31
CA MET A 82 -5.29 14.36 -5.10
C MET A 82 -6.05 14.71 -6.39
N GLU A 83 -5.41 14.73 -7.55
CA GLU A 83 -6.07 15.00 -8.84
C GLU A 83 -7.07 13.90 -9.17
N ILE A 84 -6.70 12.63 -8.91
CA ILE A 84 -7.58 11.47 -9.07
C ILE A 84 -8.80 11.56 -8.15
N LEU A 85 -8.60 11.90 -6.88
CA LEU A 85 -9.70 12.06 -5.93
C LEU A 85 -10.63 13.21 -6.32
N GLU A 86 -10.09 14.37 -6.68
CA GLU A 86 -10.91 15.53 -7.07
C GLU A 86 -11.72 15.27 -8.33
N ARG A 87 -11.15 14.57 -9.32
CA ARG A 87 -11.81 14.23 -10.57
C ARG A 87 -12.91 13.19 -10.39
N PHE A 88 -12.64 12.09 -9.68
CA PHE A 88 -13.53 10.92 -9.67
C PHE A 88 -14.36 10.78 -8.40
N ARG A 89 -13.84 11.21 -7.26
CA ARG A 89 -14.48 11.07 -5.94
C ARG A 89 -14.30 12.34 -5.09
N PRO A 90 -14.82 13.50 -5.56
CA PRO A 90 -14.70 14.76 -4.82
C PRO A 90 -15.42 14.72 -3.46
N ASP A 91 -16.34 13.78 -3.27
CA ASP A 91 -16.93 13.46 -1.98
C ASP A 91 -15.89 12.92 -0.99
N LEU A 92 -14.99 12.03 -1.42
CA LEU A 92 -13.92 11.47 -0.60
C LEU A 92 -12.80 12.48 -0.36
N ALA A 93 -12.44 13.27 -1.37
CA ALA A 93 -11.39 14.29 -1.25
C ALA A 93 -11.61 15.23 -0.03
N LYS A 94 -12.88 15.61 0.21
CA LYS A 94 -13.30 16.47 1.33
C LYS A 94 -13.20 15.81 2.71
N THR A 95 -13.10 14.48 2.77
CA THR A 95 -13.02 13.72 4.03
C THR A 95 -11.58 13.49 4.50
N LEU A 96 -10.59 13.83 3.67
CA LEU A 96 -9.20 13.68 4.01
C LEU A 96 -8.81 14.59 5.17
N LYS A 97 -8.06 14.04 6.13
CA LYS A 97 -7.53 14.79 7.27
C LYS A 97 -6.38 15.72 6.89
N ARG A 98 -5.71 15.40 5.79
CA ARG A 98 -4.66 16.21 5.14
C ARG A 98 -4.64 15.89 3.64
N PRO A 99 -4.16 16.80 2.80
CA PRO A 99 -3.84 16.47 1.41
C PRO A 99 -2.85 15.30 1.34
N LEU A 100 -3.00 14.48 0.31
CA LEU A 100 -2.03 13.44 -0.05
C LEU A 100 -0.97 14.05 -0.95
N GLU A 101 0.30 13.78 -0.66
CA GLU A 101 1.40 14.38 -1.40
C GLU A 101 1.80 13.52 -2.60
N GLY A 102 1.92 14.14 -3.78
CA GLY A 102 2.25 13.44 -5.02
C GLY A 102 1.33 12.26 -5.25
N ARG A 103 1.90 11.06 -5.34
CA ARG A 103 1.19 9.80 -5.61
C ARG A 103 1.00 8.94 -4.37
N GLU A 104 1.00 9.53 -3.17
CA GLU A 104 0.79 8.80 -1.91
C GLU A 104 -0.46 7.89 -1.98
N PRO A 105 -0.39 6.62 -1.53
CA PRO A 105 -1.49 5.68 -1.65
C PRO A 105 -2.69 6.03 -0.75
N LEU A 106 -3.89 5.69 -1.20
CA LEU A 106 -5.14 5.90 -0.46
C LEU A 106 -5.26 5.00 0.79
N LEU A 107 -4.57 3.83 0.80
CA LEU A 107 -4.44 2.99 1.98
C LEU A 107 -3.05 3.16 2.61
N SER A 108 -3.04 3.69 3.83
CA SER A 108 -1.80 3.97 4.56
C SER A 108 -1.04 2.69 4.95
N ILE A 109 0.26 2.71 4.70
CA ILE A 109 1.23 1.69 5.16
C ILE A 109 1.93 2.10 6.47
N GLU A 110 1.55 3.22 7.08
CA GLU A 110 2.21 3.80 8.25
C GLU A 110 2.21 2.88 9.47
N LYS A 111 1.17 2.05 9.62
CA LYS A 111 1.10 1.10 10.72
C LYS A 111 2.15 -0.01 10.58
N ALA A 112 2.43 -0.47 9.36
CA ALA A 112 3.47 -1.46 9.08
C ALA A 112 4.87 -0.85 9.26
N ARG A 113 5.07 0.38 8.76
CA ARG A 113 6.30 1.17 8.97
C ARG A 113 6.67 1.28 10.44
N LYS A 114 5.70 1.69 11.27
CA LYS A 114 5.93 1.92 12.70
C LYS A 114 6.11 0.63 13.50
N ALA A 115 5.43 -0.45 13.12
CA ALA A 115 5.46 -1.69 13.89
C ALA A 115 6.69 -2.55 13.63
N PHE A 116 7.16 -2.63 12.38
CA PHE A 116 8.26 -3.53 12.01
C PHE A 116 9.14 -2.98 10.88
N GLY A 117 9.09 -1.68 10.60
CA GLY A 117 10.02 -1.04 9.66
C GLY A 117 9.74 -1.30 8.19
N TYR A 118 8.48 -1.60 7.83
CA TYR A 118 8.10 -1.81 6.42
C TYR A 118 8.47 -0.63 5.52
N ALA A 119 9.32 -0.84 4.53
CA ALA A 119 9.78 0.18 3.61
C ALA A 119 9.82 -0.39 2.18
N PRO A 120 8.74 -0.24 1.39
CA PRO A 120 8.72 -0.72 0.02
C PRO A 120 9.74 0.03 -0.84
N GLY A 121 10.50 -0.69 -1.65
CA GLY A 121 11.55 -0.13 -2.51
C GLY A 121 11.12 0.12 -3.95
N PHE A 122 10.04 -0.54 -4.41
CA PHE A 122 9.56 -0.42 -5.79
C PHE A 122 8.54 0.72 -5.92
N ARG A 123 8.58 1.43 -7.06
CA ARG A 123 7.69 2.55 -7.40
C ARG A 123 7.40 2.54 -8.90
N ILE A 124 6.15 2.83 -9.29
CA ILE A 124 5.73 2.81 -10.70
C ILE A 124 6.03 4.13 -11.41
N GLY A 125 6.13 5.24 -10.68
CA GLY A 125 6.61 6.52 -11.23
C GLY A 125 7.66 7.17 -10.33
N ASP A 126 8.11 8.35 -10.73
CA ASP A 126 9.08 9.16 -9.98
C ASP A 126 8.57 9.60 -8.60
#